data_AF-A0A3B0ZL78-F1
#
_entry.id   AF-A0A3B0ZL78-F1
#
_cell.length_a   1.000
_cell.length_b   1.000
_cell.length_c   1.000
_cell.angle_alpha   90.00
_cell.angle_beta   90.00
_cell.angle_gamma   90.00
#
_symmetry.space_group_name_H-M   'P 1'
#
loop_
_entity.id
_entity.type
_entity.pdbx_description
1 polymer ?
#
loop_
_entity_poly.entity_id
_entity_poly.type
_entity_poly.pdbx_seq_one_letter_code
_entity_poly.pdbx_strand_id
1 'polypeptide(L)'
;MSSVELPRPLVNQLLHYAQINPEQEICGLISGKQGVLQQCHPISNTADQPQQHFAMDNSQLVNTLRQIREQNEELLAIFHSRLNAPAEPSSADMKEDQYPDVMKLIISLNTDGVLEMQAFYTCNGKIEPVELTLTHGDG
;
A
#
# COMPACT_ATOMS: atom_id res chain seq x y z
N MET A 1 0.31 1.66 17.53
CA MET A 1 -0.77 0.70 17.25
C MET A 1 -0.10 -0.61 16.92
N SER A 2 -0.50 -1.72 17.55
CA SER A 2 0.23 -2.99 17.44
C SER A 2 -0.29 -3.90 16.31
N SER A 3 -1.52 -3.67 15.85
CA SER A 3 -2.15 -4.42 14.77
C SER A 3 -3.10 -3.55 13.96
N VAL A 4 -3.38 -3.98 12.73
CA VAL A 4 -4.34 -3.35 11.82
C VAL A 4 -5.22 -4.41 11.16
N GLU A 5 -6.49 -4.09 11.01
CA GLU A 5 -7.47 -4.99 10.41
C GLU A 5 -7.60 -4.71 8.91
N LEU A 6 -7.42 -5.76 8.09
CA LEU A 6 -7.60 -5.70 6.64
C LEU A 6 -8.74 -6.60 6.22
N PRO A 7 -9.81 -6.05 5.61
CA PRO A 7 -10.87 -6.87 5.04
C PRO A 7 -10.34 -7.79 3.94
N ARG A 8 -10.71 -9.07 3.99
CA ARG A 8 -10.36 -10.06 2.94
C ARG A 8 -10.65 -9.59 1.51
N PRO A 9 -11.77 -8.92 1.19
CA PRO A 9 -12.01 -8.41 -0.16
C PRO A 9 -10.94 -7.42 -0.62
N LEU A 10 -10.48 -6.54 0.27
CA LEU A 10 -9.44 -5.56 -0.02
C LEU A 10 -8.09 -6.25 -0.25
N VAL A 11 -7.76 -7.25 0.59
CA VAL A 11 -6.54 -8.06 0.41
C VAL A 11 -6.55 -8.76 -0.94
N ASN A 12 -7.65 -9.43 -1.29
CA ASN A 12 -7.78 -10.10 -2.58
C ASN A 12 -7.64 -9.13 -3.76
N GLN A 13 -8.22 -7.93 -3.65
CA GLN A 13 -8.09 -6.89 -4.68
C GLN A 13 -6.63 -6.44 -4.85
N LEU A 14 -5.92 -6.20 -3.75
CA LEU A 14 -4.51 -5.79 -3.77
C LEU A 14 -3.60 -6.88 -4.35
N LEU A 15 -3.75 -8.12 -3.88
CA LEU A 15 -2.97 -9.25 -4.38
C LEU A 15 -3.26 -9.52 -5.85
N HIS A 16 -4.53 -9.48 -6.27
CA HIS A 16 -4.89 -9.63 -7.67
C HIS A 16 -4.29 -8.52 -8.54
N TYR A 17 -4.33 -7.27 -8.06
CA TYR A 17 -3.77 -6.14 -8.80
C TYR A 17 -2.25 -6.26 -8.96
N ALA A 18 -1.53 -6.76 -7.95
CA ALA A 18 -0.12 -7.11 -8.06
C ALA A 18 0.11 -8.20 -9.11
N GLN A 19 -0.65 -9.30 -9.05
CA GLN A 19 -0.47 -10.46 -9.95
C GLN A 19 -0.66 -10.13 -11.42
N ILE A 20 -1.63 -9.28 -11.76
CA ILE A 20 -1.91 -8.92 -13.16
C ILE A 20 -0.95 -7.85 -13.71
N ASN A 21 -0.06 -7.30 -12.87
CA ASN A 21 0.97 -6.33 -13.25
C ASN A 21 2.38 -6.83 -12.83
N PRO A 22 2.85 -7.98 -13.33
CA PRO A 22 4.13 -8.55 -12.89
C PRO A 22 5.35 -7.84 -13.50
N GLU A 23 5.15 -6.95 -14.46
CA GLU A 23 6.23 -6.26 -15.18
C GLU A 23 6.64 -4.92 -14.55
N GLN A 24 5.89 -4.43 -13.56
CA GLN A 24 6.16 -3.16 -12.87
C GLN A 24 5.64 -3.18 -11.44
N GLU A 25 6.29 -2.43 -10.54
CA GLU A 25 5.75 -2.15 -9.22
C GLU A 25 4.44 -1.37 -9.35
N ILE A 26 3.39 -1.88 -8.72
CA ILE A 26 2.12 -1.17 -8.56
C ILE A 26 2.22 -0.27 -7.33
N CYS A 27 1.48 0.85 -7.33
CA CYS A 27 1.40 1.73 -6.17
C CYS A 27 0.02 2.37 -6.05
N GLY A 28 -0.33 2.86 -4.87
CA GLY A 28 -1.56 3.62 -4.69
C GLY A 28 -1.87 3.93 -3.23
N LEU A 29 -3.10 4.37 -3.02
CA LEU A 29 -3.63 4.76 -1.71
C LEU A 29 -4.67 3.75 -1.23
N ILE A 30 -4.79 3.60 0.09
CA ILE A 30 -5.90 2.92 0.73
C ILE A 30 -6.59 3.89 1.68
N SER A 31 -7.89 4.06 1.45
CA SER A 31 -8.73 4.90 2.30
C SER A 31 -9.69 4.06 3.14
N GLY A 32 -10.27 4.71 4.13
CA GLY A 32 -11.30 4.11 4.95
C GLY A 32 -11.88 5.06 5.98
N LYS A 33 -12.59 4.51 6.96
CA LYS A 33 -13.31 5.29 7.97
C LYS A 33 -13.03 4.72 9.35
N GLN A 34 -12.86 5.59 10.34
CA GLN A 34 -12.69 5.20 11.73
C GLN A 34 -11.51 4.22 11.94
N GLY A 35 -10.43 4.40 11.16
CA GLY A 35 -9.24 3.53 11.21
C GLY A 35 -9.39 2.17 10.52
N VAL A 36 -10.54 1.87 9.90
CA VAL A 36 -10.75 0.62 9.15
C VAL A 36 -10.48 0.86 7.68
N LEU A 37 -9.57 0.08 7.09
CA LEU A 37 -9.26 0.14 5.65
C LEU A 37 -10.44 -0.41 4.83
N GLN A 38 -10.85 0.30 3.78
CA GLN A 38 -12.05 -0.06 3.01
C GLN A 38 -11.81 -0.07 1.50
N GLN A 39 -11.12 0.93 0.95
CA GLN A 39 -11.03 1.12 -0.50
C GLN A 39 -9.58 1.23 -0.97
N CYS A 40 -9.23 0.50 -2.01
CA CYS A 40 -7.96 0.61 -2.72
C CYS A 40 -8.11 1.55 -3.93
N HIS A 41 -7.21 2.51 -4.04
CA HIS A 41 -7.11 3.48 -5.13
C HIS A 41 -5.74 3.36 -5.81
N PRO A 42 -5.62 2.53 -6.85
CA PRO A 42 -4.41 2.44 -7.66
C PRO A 42 -4.04 3.77 -8.29
N ILE A 43 -2.73 4.06 -8.32
CA ILE A 43 -2.15 5.21 -9.02
C ILE A 43 -1.07 4.70 -9.96
N SER A 44 -1.02 5.27 -11.17
CA SER A 44 0.00 4.91 -12.16
C SER A 44 1.41 5.16 -11.62
N ASN A 45 2.26 4.16 -11.77
CA ASN A 45 3.70 4.29 -11.54
C ASN A 45 4.34 4.99 -12.76
N THR A 46 4.99 6.12 -12.51
CA THR A 46 5.66 6.99 -13.50
C THR A 46 7.18 7.05 -13.32
N ALA A 47 7.73 6.15 -12.51
CA ALA A 47 9.17 5.99 -12.32
C ALA A 47 9.90 5.70 -13.63
N ASP A 48 11.14 6.19 -13.75
CA ASP A 48 12.03 5.86 -14.87
C ASP A 48 12.34 4.35 -14.94
N GLN A 49 12.44 3.69 -13.78
CA GLN A 49 12.65 2.24 -13.66
C GLN A 49 11.53 1.60 -12.84
N PRO A 50 10.32 1.46 -13.43
CA PRO A 50 9.12 1.06 -12.70
C PRO A 50 9.18 -0.39 -12.19
N GLN A 51 10.19 -1.18 -12.59
CA GLN A 51 10.43 -2.52 -12.05
C GLN A 51 11.16 -2.54 -10.71
N GLN A 52 11.74 -1.41 -10.29
CA GLN A 52 12.65 -1.32 -9.13
C GLN A 52 12.20 -0.31 -8.08
N HIS A 53 11.41 0.68 -8.50
CA HIS A 53 10.84 1.69 -7.63
C HIS A 53 9.53 2.22 -8.21
N PHE A 54 8.79 2.99 -7.41
CA PHE A 54 7.59 3.66 -7.86
C PHE A 54 7.68 5.18 -7.70
N ALA A 55 7.02 5.90 -8.61
CA ALA A 55 6.73 7.31 -8.47
C ALA A 55 5.28 7.54 -8.88
N MET A 56 4.43 7.94 -7.92
CA MET A 56 3.00 8.12 -8.20
C MET A 56 2.77 9.29 -9.16
N ASP A 57 1.92 9.09 -10.17
CA ASP A 57 1.46 10.21 -11.01
C ASP A 57 0.81 11.30 -10.14
N ASN A 58 1.40 12.50 -10.17
CA ASN A 58 0.99 13.61 -9.31
C ASN A 58 -0.46 14.06 -9.56
N SER A 59 -0.93 14.01 -10.81
CA SER A 59 -2.29 14.44 -11.14
C SER A 59 -3.32 13.46 -10.59
N GLN A 60 -3.06 12.15 -10.74
CA GLN A 60 -3.86 11.09 -10.15
C GLN A 60 -3.83 11.15 -8.63
N LEU A 61 -2.65 11.30 -8.01
CA LEU A 61 -2.51 11.43 -6.56
C LEU A 61 -3.38 12.56 -5.99
N VAL A 62 -3.31 13.76 -6.57
CA VAL A 62 -4.11 14.91 -6.12
C VAL A 62 -5.61 14.66 -6.29
N ASN A 63 -6.02 14.07 -7.41
CA ASN A 63 -7.42 13.75 -7.67
C ASN A 63 -7.95 12.67 -6.72
N THR A 64 -7.19 11.61 -6.47
CA THR A 64 -7.55 10.54 -5.54
C THR A 64 -7.66 11.08 -4.11
N LEU A 65 -6.71 11.91 -3.66
CA LEU A 65 -6.80 12.57 -2.36
C LEU A 65 -8.00 13.51 -2.24
N ARG A 66 -8.44 14.14 -3.33
CA ARG A 66 -9.70 14.90 -3.35
C ARG A 66 -10.90 13.96 -3.20
N GLN A 67 -10.96 12.88 -3.97
CA GLN A 67 -12.06 11.92 -3.93
C GLN A 67 -12.24 11.30 -2.54
N ILE A 68 -11.13 10.88 -1.90
CA ILE A 68 -11.14 10.35 -0.51
C ILE A 68 -11.82 11.34 0.44
N ARG A 69 -11.48 12.63 0.35
CA ARG A 69 -12.09 13.68 1.17
C ARG A 69 -13.58 13.87 0.86
N GLU A 70 -13.97 13.86 -0.41
CA GLU A 70 -15.37 14.00 -0.84
C GLU A 70 -16.25 12.83 -0.37
N GLN A 71 -15.67 11.64 -0.21
CA GLN A 71 -16.33 10.44 0.32
C GLN A 71 -16.40 10.40 1.86
N ASN A 72 -15.88 11.44 2.53
CA ASN A 72 -15.69 11.51 3.98
C ASN A 72 -14.87 10.31 4.50
N GLU A 73 -13.82 9.95 3.77
CA GLU A 73 -12.84 8.93 4.14
C GLU A 73 -11.51 9.57 4.51
N GLU A 74 -10.69 8.79 5.20
CA GLU A 74 -9.33 9.14 5.61
C GLU A 74 -8.33 8.33 4.79
N LEU A 75 -7.17 8.93 4.48
CA LEU A 75 -6.04 8.19 3.95
C LEU A 75 -5.42 7.38 5.10
N LEU A 76 -5.52 6.05 5.02
CA LEU A 76 -5.05 5.16 6.09
C LEU A 76 -3.74 4.45 5.72
N ALA A 77 -3.53 4.14 4.44
CA ALA A 77 -2.29 3.54 3.99
C ALA A 77 -1.87 3.97 2.58
N ILE A 78 -0.58 3.87 2.32
CA ILE A 78 0.02 3.85 0.99
C ILE A 78 0.47 2.43 0.73
N PHE A 79 0.16 1.88 -0.44
CA PHE A 79 0.64 0.56 -0.82
C PHE A 79 1.56 0.62 -2.03
N HIS A 80 2.50 -0.33 -2.09
CA HIS A 80 3.23 -0.66 -3.31
C HIS A 80 3.56 -2.14 -3.37
N SER A 81 3.87 -2.64 -4.57
CA SER A 81 4.42 -3.99 -4.73
C SER A 81 5.93 -3.96 -4.95
N ARG A 82 6.58 -5.09 -4.69
CA ARG A 82 7.97 -5.37 -5.06
C ARG A 82 8.00 -6.63 -5.89
N LEU A 83 8.66 -6.57 -7.04
CA LEU A 83 8.70 -7.71 -7.97
C LEU A 83 9.64 -8.82 -7.50
N ASN A 84 10.87 -8.45 -7.12
CA ASN A 84 11.97 -9.38 -6.86
C ASN A 84 12.60 -9.19 -5.47
N ALA A 85 11.86 -8.63 -4.52
CA ALA A 85 12.34 -8.36 -3.17
C ALA A 85 11.27 -8.72 -2.12
N PRO A 86 11.67 -9.00 -0.87
CA PRO A 86 10.74 -9.26 0.24
C PRO A 86 9.76 -8.11 0.47
N ALA A 87 8.70 -8.36 1.22
CA ALA A 87 7.67 -7.38 1.55
C ALA A 87 8.18 -6.37 2.63
N GLU A 88 9.32 -5.74 2.40
CA GLU A 88 9.99 -4.83 3.32
C GLU A 88 10.30 -3.48 2.65
N PRO A 89 10.31 -2.37 3.41
CA PRO A 89 10.67 -1.07 2.89
C PRO A 89 12.14 -1.05 2.49
N SER A 90 12.44 -0.55 1.28
CA SER A 90 13.80 -0.32 0.85
C SER A 90 14.36 0.98 1.43
N SER A 91 15.68 1.14 1.35
CA SER A 91 16.34 2.40 1.72
C SER A 91 15.87 3.61 0.89
N ALA A 92 15.35 3.39 -0.32
CA ALA A 92 14.77 4.45 -1.15
C ALA A 92 13.40 4.87 -0.60
N ASP A 93 12.54 3.90 -0.28
CA ASP A 93 11.21 4.13 0.31
C ASP A 93 11.31 4.96 1.60
N MET A 94 12.32 4.67 2.43
CA MET A 94 12.58 5.42 3.67
C MET A 94 13.01 6.87 3.43
N LYS A 95 13.76 7.14 2.36
CA LYS A 95 14.27 8.49 2.05
C LYS A 95 13.21 9.36 1.37
N GLU A 96 12.33 8.73 0.60
CA GLU A 96 11.31 9.37 -0.21
C GLU A 96 9.93 9.37 0.45
N ASP A 97 9.83 8.95 1.73
CA ASP A 97 8.59 8.92 2.50
C ASP A 97 8.06 10.35 2.77
N GLN A 98 7.21 10.81 1.87
CA GLN A 98 6.51 12.10 1.97
C GLN A 98 5.33 12.05 2.95
N TYR A 99 4.95 10.87 3.45
CA TYR A 99 3.78 10.67 4.29
C TYR A 99 4.11 9.87 5.54
N PRO A 100 5.05 10.33 6.40
CA PRO A 100 5.58 9.55 7.52
C PRO A 100 4.50 9.02 8.47
N ASP A 101 3.41 9.77 8.66
CA ASP A 101 2.31 9.41 9.57
C ASP A 101 1.29 8.42 8.96
N VAL A 102 1.45 8.05 7.69
CA VAL A 102 0.55 7.11 6.99
C VAL A 102 1.15 5.70 7.01
N MET A 103 0.31 4.66 7.12
CA MET A 103 0.77 3.27 7.09
C MET A 103 1.32 2.89 5.71
N LYS A 104 2.33 2.02 5.67
CA LYS A 104 2.91 1.49 4.42
C LYS A 104 2.55 0.03 4.32
N LEU A 105 1.91 -0.36 3.22
CA LEU A 105 1.56 -1.74 2.92
C LEU A 105 2.40 -2.22 1.73
N ILE A 106 3.19 -3.26 1.92
CA ILE A 106 4.13 -3.74 0.92
C ILE A 106 3.74 -5.15 0.51
N ILE A 107 3.65 -5.38 -0.79
CA ILE A 107 3.28 -6.68 -1.38
C ILE A 107 4.48 -7.23 -2.14
N SER A 108 5.00 -8.38 -1.74
CA SER A 108 6.08 -9.06 -2.46
C SER A 108 5.52 -10.07 -3.45
N LEU A 109 5.97 -9.98 -4.70
CA LEU A 109 5.79 -11.00 -5.73
C LEU A 109 6.97 -11.99 -5.78
N ASN A 110 8.01 -11.79 -4.96
CA ASN A 110 9.23 -12.59 -4.93
C ASN A 110 9.03 -13.91 -4.17
N THR A 111 8.06 -14.71 -4.58
CA THR A 111 7.64 -15.89 -3.83
C THR A 111 7.25 -17.04 -4.75
N ASP A 112 7.73 -18.24 -4.44
CA ASP A 112 7.28 -19.49 -5.06
C ASP A 112 5.91 -19.88 -4.49
N GLY A 113 4.85 -19.25 -5.01
CA GLY A 113 3.46 -19.68 -4.85
C GLY A 113 2.64 -19.04 -3.72
N VAL A 114 3.20 -18.18 -2.88
CA VAL A 114 2.45 -17.45 -1.83
C VAL A 114 2.90 -15.99 -1.77
N LEU A 115 2.06 -15.08 -2.26
CA LEU A 115 2.31 -13.65 -2.13
C LEU A 115 2.39 -13.25 -0.66
N GLU A 116 3.41 -12.47 -0.34
CA GLU A 116 3.62 -11.94 1.00
C GLU A 116 3.17 -10.48 1.06
N MET A 117 2.47 -10.12 2.13
CA MET A 117 2.05 -8.75 2.38
C MET A 117 2.37 -8.39 3.83
N GLN A 118 3.03 -7.25 4.02
CA GLN A 118 3.39 -6.74 5.35
C GLN A 118 3.01 -5.26 5.46
N ALA A 119 2.69 -4.83 6.68
CA ALA A 119 2.41 -3.43 6.99
C ALA A 119 3.46 -2.84 7.91
N PHE A 120 3.69 -1.55 7.76
CA PHE A 120 4.69 -0.80 8.49
C PHE A 120 4.18 0.59 8.89
N TYR A 121 4.59 1.07 10.05
CA TYR A 121 4.43 2.47 10.48
C TYR A 121 5.78 3.10 10.76
N THR A 122 5.89 4.40 10.48
CA THR A 122 7.06 5.18 10.90
C THR A 122 6.78 5.76 12.30
N CYS A 123 7.52 5.31 13.30
CA CYS A 123 7.47 5.79 14.68
C CYS A 123 8.84 6.35 15.08
N ASN A 124 8.91 7.62 15.49
CA ASN A 124 10.16 8.29 15.87
C ASN A 124 11.28 8.19 14.81
N GLY A 125 10.92 8.27 13.53
CA GLY A 125 11.86 8.14 12.41
C GLY A 125 12.36 6.71 12.15
N LYS A 126 11.80 5.71 12.81
CA LYS A 126 12.07 4.29 12.56
C LYS A 126 10.84 3.64 11.96
N ILE A 127 11.04 2.80 10.95
CA ILE A 127 9.96 1.98 10.42
C ILE A 127 9.85 0.71 11.26
N GLU A 128 8.65 0.42 11.74
CA GLU A 128 8.32 -0.75 12.55
C GLU A 128 7.22 -1.57 11.87
N PRO A 129 7.33 -2.91 11.85
CA PRO A 129 6.29 -3.77 11.30
C PRO A 129 5.03 -3.74 12.17
N VAL A 130 3.89 -3.93 11.52
CA VAL A 130 2.56 -3.92 12.12
C VAL A 130 1.90 -5.25 11.84
N GLU A 131 1.30 -5.85 12.86
CA GLU A 131 0.59 -7.11 12.69
C GLU A 131 -0.66 -6.90 11.83
N LEU A 132 -0.79 -7.71 10.77
CA LEU A 132 -1.95 -7.70 9.87
C LEU A 132 -2.96 -8.77 10.32
N THR A 133 -4.16 -8.33 10.70
CA THR A 133 -5.27 -9.24 11.02
C THR A 133 -6.29 -9.23 9.89
N LEU A 134 -6.55 -10.40 9.30
CA LEU A 134 -7.57 -10.53 8.26
C LEU A 134 -8.97 -10.58 8.87
N THR A 135 -9.82 -9.65 8.48
CA THR A 135 -11.24 -9.64 8.86
C THR A 135 -12.12 -10.13 7.71
N HIS A 136 -13.21 -10.82 8.06
CA HIS A 136 -14.27 -11.05 7.10
C HIS A 136 -15.00 -9.72 6.97
N GLY A 137 -15.04 -9.14 5.76
CA GLY A 137 -15.87 -7.95 5.55
C GLY A 137 -17.31 -8.36 5.81
N ASP A 138 -17.86 -7.96 6.95
CA ASP A 138 -19.29 -8.12 7.21
C ASP A 138 -20.02 -7.21 6.22
N GLY A 139 -20.90 -7.83 5.42
CA GLY A 139 -21.68 -7.17 4.37
C GLY A 139 -22.74 -6.23 4.88
#